data_AF-A0A978V673-F1
#
_entry.id   AF-A0A978V673-F1
#
_cell.length_a   1.000
_cell.length_b   1.000
_cell.length_c   1.000
_cell.angle_alpha   90.00
_cell.angle_beta   90.00
_cell.angle_gamma   90.00
#
_symmetry.space_group_name_H-M   'P 1'
#
loop_
_entity.id
_entity.type
_entity.pdbx_description
1 polymer ?
#
loop_
_entity_poly.entity_id
_entity_poly.type
_entity_poly.pdbx_seq_one_letter_code
_entity_poly.pdbx_strand_id
1 'polypeptide(L)'
;MSRSLGIPVKLLHEASGHVVTVELKSGELYRGSMVECEDNWNCQLESITYTAKDGKVSQLEHVFIRGSKVRFMVIPDMLKNAPMFKRLDARIKGKGASLGVGRGRAVAMRAKAQAAGRGAAGRGVVPPVRR
;
A
#
# COMPACT_ATOMS: atom_id res chain seq x y z
N MET A 1 21.84 -3.41 12.66
CA MET A 1 20.38 -3.63 12.57
C MET A 1 19.82 -2.69 11.52
N SER A 2 19.53 -3.15 10.31
CA SER A 2 18.78 -2.32 9.35
C SER A 2 17.34 -2.23 9.83
N ARG A 3 16.98 -1.13 10.49
CA ARG A 3 15.57 -0.85 10.79
C ARG A 3 14.87 -0.75 9.44
N SER A 4 13.97 -1.70 9.16
CA SER A 4 13.09 -1.62 7.99
C SER A 4 12.18 -0.40 8.18
N LEU A 5 12.58 0.75 7.63
CA LEU A 5 11.76 1.96 7.63
C LEU A 5 10.41 1.67 6.97
N GLY A 6 9.34 2.19 7.58
CA GLY A 6 7.98 2.08 7.04
C GLY A 6 7.89 2.75 5.67
N ILE A 7 6.96 2.29 4.83
CA ILE A 7 6.71 2.88 3.50
C ILE A 7 6.51 4.41 3.57
N PRO A 8 5.76 4.98 4.55
CA PRO A 8 5.59 6.43 4.64
C PRO A 8 6.90 7.19 4.89
N VAL A 9 7.78 6.68 5.75
CA VAL A 9 9.06 7.33 6.06
C VAL A 9 9.96 7.35 4.82
N LYS A 10 9.98 6.25 4.07
CA LYS A 10 10.76 6.19 2.82
C LYS A 10 10.20 7.16 1.76
N LEU A 11 8.89 7.34 1.70
CA LEU A 11 8.26 8.32 0.81
C LEU A 11 8.66 9.75 1.16
N LEU A 12 8.78 10.06 2.45
CA LEU A 12 9.27 11.36 2.89
C LEU A 12 10.71 11.60 2.44
N HIS A 13 11.57 10.59 2.52
CA HIS A 13 12.94 10.67 1.99
C HIS A 13 12.97 10.92 0.47
N GLU A 14 12.06 10.31 -0.30
CA GLU A 14 11.93 10.56 -1.74
C GLU A 14 11.36 11.95 -2.09
N ALA A 15 10.66 12.58 -1.14
CA ALA A 15 10.09 13.91 -1.32
C ALA A 15 11.11 15.04 -1.12
N SER A 16 12.32 14.73 -0.62
CA SER A 16 13.41 15.70 -0.53
C SER A 16 13.74 16.29 -1.90
N GLY A 17 14.11 17.57 -1.94
CA GLY A 17 14.31 18.35 -3.16
C GLY A 17 13.03 18.84 -3.85
N HIS A 18 11.84 18.55 -3.29
CA HIS A 18 10.58 18.98 -3.88
C HIS A 18 9.80 19.95 -2.99
N VAL A 19 8.87 20.68 -3.60
CA VAL A 19 7.94 21.55 -2.87
C VAL A 19 6.92 20.68 -2.13
N VAL A 20 6.88 20.83 -0.81
CA VAL A 20 5.94 20.16 0.08
C VAL A 20 5.09 21.19 0.83
N THR A 21 3.99 20.74 1.41
CA THR A 21 3.22 21.54 2.37
C THR A 21 3.12 20.78 3.68
N VAL A 22 3.55 21.41 4.77
CA VAL A 22 3.56 20.84 6.12
C VAL A 22 2.52 21.58 6.96
N GLU A 23 1.53 20.86 7.48
CA GLU A 23 0.60 21.39 8.48
C GLU A 23 1.07 20.99 9.87
N LEU A 24 1.17 21.95 10.77
CA LEU A 24 1.45 21.71 12.19
C LEU A 24 0.17 21.40 12.96
N LYS A 25 0.30 20.72 14.10
CA LYS A 25 -0.82 20.43 15.01
C LYS A 25 -1.52 21.70 15.53
N SER A 26 -0.81 22.83 15.54
CA SER A 26 -1.32 24.18 15.85
C SER A 26 -2.23 24.77 14.76
N GLY A 27 -2.19 24.24 13.53
CA GLY A 27 -2.93 24.72 12.36
C GLY A 27 -2.15 25.68 11.46
N GLU A 28 -0.86 25.88 11.73
CA GLU A 28 0.05 26.66 10.88
C GLU A 28 0.48 25.85 9.66
N LEU A 29 0.61 26.50 8.50
CA LEU A 29 1.01 25.88 7.25
C LEU A 29 2.36 26.41 6.77
N TYR A 30 3.23 25.51 6.38
CA TYR A 30 4.54 25.81 5.80
C TYR A 30 4.61 25.17 4.42
N ARG A 31 4.64 25.98 3.36
CA ARG A 31 4.81 25.50 1.98
C ARG A 31 6.16 25.95 1.45
N GLY A 32 7.05 25.02 1.14
CA GLY A 32 8.41 25.33 0.68
C GLY A 32 9.11 24.12 0.09
N SER A 33 10.35 24.32 -0.40
CA SER A 33 11.21 23.25 -0.88
C SER A 33 11.76 22.46 0.31
N MET A 34 11.58 21.14 0.33
CA MET A 34 12.12 20.30 1.39
C MET A 34 13.58 19.99 1.11
N VAL A 35 14.47 20.46 1.98
CA VAL A 35 15.92 20.20 1.87
C VAL A 35 16.21 18.78 2.35
N GLU A 36 15.71 18.43 3.54
CA GLU A 36 15.95 17.14 4.18
C GLU A 36 14.77 16.76 5.08
N CYS A 37 14.54 15.45 5.23
CA CYS A 37 13.61 14.87 6.20
C CYS A 37 14.26 13.70 6.94
N GLU A 38 14.17 13.68 8.27
CA GLU A 38 14.65 12.60 9.13
C GLU A 38 13.57 11.52 9.36
N ASP A 39 13.98 10.35 9.89
CA ASP A 39 13.08 9.24 10.23
C ASP A 39 12.02 9.59 11.29
N ASN A 40 12.31 10.58 12.15
CA ASN A 40 11.40 11.11 13.17
C ASN A 40 10.48 12.23 12.63
N TRP A 41 10.51 12.48 11.32
CA TRP A 41 9.78 13.51 10.59
C TRP A 41 10.23 14.95 10.88
N ASN A 42 11.38 15.15 11.52
CA ASN A 42 12.03 16.45 11.49
C ASN A 42 12.33 16.79 10.03
N CYS A 43 12.01 18.01 9.61
CA CYS A 43 12.28 18.43 8.24
C CYS A 43 12.83 19.84 8.20
N GLN A 44 13.71 20.06 7.23
CA GLN A 44 14.23 21.37 6.88
C GLN A 44 13.58 21.81 5.58
N LEU A 45 13.02 23.02 5.60
CA LEU A 45 12.44 23.67 4.44
C LEU A 45 13.25 24.93 4.08
N GLU A 46 13.22 25.29 2.80
CA GLU A 46 13.73 26.55 2.27
C GLU A 46 12.70 27.22 1.36
N SER A 47 12.83 28.54 1.16
CA SER A 47 11.93 29.37 0.34
C SER A 47 10.45 29.13 0.67
N ILE A 48 10.10 29.37 1.94
CA ILE A 48 8.81 28.98 2.51
C ILE A 48 7.81 30.14 2.45
N THR A 49 6.63 29.86 1.90
CA THR A 49 5.41 30.63 2.19
C THR A 49 4.76 30.08 3.47
N TYR A 50 4.87 30.85 4.55
CA TYR A 50 4.26 30.55 5.83
C TYR A 50 2.85 31.16 5.90
N THR A 51 1.88 30.37 6.36
CA THR A 51 0.52 30.85 6.66
C THR A 51 0.22 30.59 8.13
N ALA A 52 0.06 31.66 8.89
CA ALA A 52 -0.34 31.62 10.28
C ALA A 52 -1.80 31.16 10.41
N LYS A 53 -2.19 30.76 11.62
CA LYS A 53 -3.56 30.31 11.92
C LYS A 53 -4.64 31.39 11.66
N ASP A 54 -4.27 32.66 11.76
CA ASP A 54 -5.15 33.80 11.45
C ASP A 54 -5.24 34.10 9.93
N GLY A 55 -4.59 33.28 9.10
CA GLY A 55 -4.56 33.41 7.64
C GLY A 55 -3.51 34.38 7.12
N LYS A 56 -2.74 35.04 8.00
CA LYS A 56 -1.66 35.94 7.54
C LYS A 56 -0.54 35.13 6.89
N VAL A 57 -0.09 35.64 5.76
CA VAL A 57 0.96 35.02 4.95
C VAL A 57 2.26 35.81 5.09
N SER A 58 3.38 35.13 5.29
CA SER A 58 4.71 35.72 5.22
C SER A 58 5.69 34.78 4.50
N GLN A 59 6.83 35.33 4.08
CA GLN A 59 7.91 34.57 3.46
C GLN A 59 9.01 34.32 4.49
N LEU A 60 9.56 33.12 4.50
CA LEU A 60 10.69 32.70 5.34
C LEU A 60 11.75 32.04 4.46
N GLU A 61 13.03 32.34 4.70
CA GLU A 61 14.11 31.77 3.89
C GLU A 61 14.41 30.33 4.27
N HIS A 62 14.54 30.05 5.58
CA HIS A 62 14.86 28.72 6.11
C HIS A 62 14.04 28.43 7.36
N VAL A 63 13.51 27.20 7.46
CA VAL A 63 12.76 26.74 8.64
C VAL A 63 13.14 25.30 8.95
N PHE A 64 13.37 25.01 10.23
CA PHE A 64 13.47 23.64 10.74
C PHE A 64 12.24 23.31 11.57
N ILE A 65 11.51 22.26 11.17
CA ILE A 65 10.28 21.82 11.82
C ILE A 65 10.56 20.52 12.57
N ARG A 66 10.21 20.48 13.86
CA ARG A 66 10.27 19.25 14.65
C ARG A 66 9.13 18.30 14.27
N GLY A 67 9.44 17.07 13.87
CA GLY A 67 8.48 16.10 13.38
C GLY A 67 7.32 15.79 14.32
N SER A 68 7.56 15.80 15.63
CA SER A 68 6.49 15.62 16.64
C SER A 68 5.37 16.66 16.59
N LYS A 69 5.60 17.82 15.95
CA LYS A 69 4.62 18.90 15.77
C LYS A 69 3.86 18.81 14.46
N VAL A 70 4.31 17.98 13.51
CA VAL A 70 3.63 17.78 12.22
C VAL A 70 2.31 17.05 12.43
N ARG A 71 1.27 17.52 11.73
CA ARG A 71 -0.03 16.86 11.62
C ARG A 71 -0.08 15.97 10.38
N PHE A 72 0.21 16.56 9.22
CA PHE A 72 0.36 15.86 7.95
C PHE A 72 1.26 16.65 7.00
N MET A 73 1.71 15.99 5.94
CA MET A 73 2.43 16.61 4.83
C MET A 73 1.72 16.30 3.51
N VAL A 74 1.67 17.29 2.63
CA VAL A 74 1.27 17.13 1.23
C VAL A 74 2.54 17.06 0.40
N ILE A 75 2.67 15.97 -0.35
CA ILE A 75 3.83 15.60 -1.16
C ILE A 75 3.43 15.69 -2.64
N PRO A 76 4.37 16.02 -3.56
CA PRO A 76 4.07 16.06 -5.00
C PRO A 76 3.46 14.77 -5.53
N ASP A 77 2.56 14.91 -6.50
CA ASP A 77 1.87 13.77 -7.13
C ASP A 77 2.81 12.92 -8.01
N MET A 78 3.99 13.43 -8.36
CA MET A 78 5.05 12.68 -9.05
C MET A 78 5.42 11.38 -8.31
N LEU A 79 5.31 11.36 -6.98
CA LEU A 79 5.60 10.18 -6.17
C LEU A 79 4.45 9.17 -6.10
N LYS A 80 3.29 9.43 -6.72
CA LYS A 80 2.13 8.50 -6.71
C LYS A 80 2.45 7.14 -7.32
N ASN A 81 3.38 7.11 -8.28
CA ASN A 81 3.80 5.90 -8.99
C ASN A 81 5.12 5.33 -8.44
N ALA A 82 5.63 5.86 -7.32
CA ALA A 82 6.87 5.41 -6.72
C ALA A 82 6.81 3.89 -6.43
N PRO A 83 7.92 3.17 -6.65
CA PRO A 83 7.96 1.71 -6.52
C PRO A 83 7.61 1.21 -5.11
N MET A 84 7.66 2.09 -4.11
CA MET A 84 7.33 1.79 -2.72
C MET A 84 5.85 1.46 -2.50
N PHE A 85 4.95 1.99 -3.32
CA PHE A 85 3.52 1.67 -3.25
C PHE A 85 3.19 0.31 -3.87
N LYS A 86 4.00 -0.21 -4.79
CA LYS A 86 3.78 -1.52 -5.43
C LYS A 86 3.78 -2.69 -4.42
N ARG A 87 4.54 -2.56 -3.32
CA ARG A 87 4.56 -3.56 -2.24
C ARG A 87 3.24 -3.61 -1.46
N LEU A 88 2.51 -2.50 -1.42
CA LEU A 88 1.20 -2.43 -0.78
C LEU A 88 0.15 -3.14 -1.65
N ASP A 89 0.15 -2.91 -2.97
CA ASP A 89 -0.78 -3.57 -3.90
C ASP A 89 -0.67 -5.08 -3.89
N ALA A 90 0.56 -5.62 -3.83
CA ALA A 90 0.79 -7.05 -3.70
C ALA A 90 0.25 -7.63 -2.38
N ARG A 91 0.33 -6.88 -1.27
CA ARG A 91 -0.24 -7.28 0.02
C ARG A 91 -1.77 -7.19 0.04
N ILE A 92 -2.35 -6.16 -0.57
CA ILE A 92 -3.81 -5.98 -0.65
C ILE A 92 -4.41 -7.07 -1.55
N LYS A 93 -3.85 -7.29 -2.74
CA LYS A 93 -4.27 -8.41 -3.63
C LYS A 93 -4.01 -9.79 -3.00
N GLY A 94 -2.93 -9.94 -2.22
CA GLY A 94 -2.62 -11.19 -1.52
C GLY A 94 -3.56 -11.53 -0.35
N LYS A 95 -4.20 -10.53 0.27
CA LYS A 95 -5.21 -10.74 1.33
C LYS A 95 -6.65 -10.78 0.82
N GLY A 96 -6.92 -10.26 -0.38
CA GLY A 96 -8.24 -10.32 -1.02
C GLY A 96 -8.58 -11.63 -1.72
N ALA A 97 -7.59 -12.51 -1.95
CA ALA A 97 -7.81 -13.80 -2.62
C ALA A 97 -8.19 -14.96 -1.67
N SER A 98 -8.19 -14.74 -0.35
CA SER A 98 -8.49 -15.79 0.65
C SER A 98 -9.87 -15.66 1.32
N LEU A 99 -10.60 -14.56 1.14
CA LEU A 99 -11.99 -14.42 1.57
C LEU A 99 -12.92 -14.43 0.35
N GLY A 100 -13.20 -15.61 -0.22
CA GLY A 100 -14.40 -15.74 -1.07
C GLY A 100 -14.40 -16.78 -2.20
N VAL A 101 -13.27 -17.37 -2.59
CA VAL A 101 -13.24 -18.28 -3.78
C VAL A 101 -12.52 -19.61 -3.48
N GLY A 102 -12.61 -20.10 -2.25
CA GLY A 102 -12.01 -21.39 -1.85
C GLY A 102 -12.99 -22.56 -1.71
N ARG A 103 -14.25 -22.27 -1.33
CA ARG A 103 -15.21 -23.34 -0.99
C ARG A 103 -15.94 -23.94 -2.19
N GLY A 104 -16.16 -23.18 -3.27
CA GLY A 104 -16.89 -23.67 -4.45
C GLY A 104 -16.11 -24.68 -5.29
N ARG A 105 -14.79 -24.49 -5.43
CA ARG A 105 -13.95 -25.38 -6.27
C ARG A 105 -13.71 -26.76 -5.62
N ALA A 106 -13.54 -26.81 -4.30
CA ALA A 106 -13.38 -28.08 -3.58
C ALA A 106 -14.67 -28.92 -3.61
N VAL A 107 -15.85 -28.27 -3.54
CA VAL A 107 -17.15 -28.95 -3.64
C VAL A 107 -17.43 -29.39 -5.09
N ALA A 108 -17.09 -28.58 -6.09
CA ALA A 108 -17.24 -28.96 -7.51
C ALA A 108 -16.34 -30.16 -7.89
N MET A 109 -15.10 -30.23 -7.36
CA MET A 109 -14.21 -31.37 -7.59
C MET A 109 -14.68 -32.63 -6.87
N ARG A 110 -15.27 -32.51 -5.67
CA ARG A 110 -15.86 -33.66 -4.94
C ARG A 110 -17.14 -34.17 -5.60
N ALA A 111 -17.98 -33.27 -6.13
CA ALA A 111 -19.18 -33.64 -6.88
C ALA A 111 -18.84 -34.35 -8.20
N LYS A 112 -17.77 -33.94 -8.89
CA LYS A 112 -17.32 -34.59 -10.12
C LYS A 112 -16.72 -35.99 -9.85
N ALA A 113 -16.05 -36.18 -8.71
CA ALA A 113 -15.55 -37.49 -8.29
C ALA A 113 -16.68 -38.46 -7.89
N GLN A 114 -17.78 -37.95 -7.33
CA GLN A 114 -18.92 -38.77 -6.92
C GLN A 114 -19.84 -39.17 -8.09
N ALA A 115 -19.86 -38.38 -9.17
CA ALA A 115 -20.61 -38.69 -10.39
C ALA A 115 -19.91 -39.72 -11.30
N ALA A 116 -18.59 -39.90 -11.18
CA ALA A 116 -17.83 -40.88 -11.96
C ALA A 116 -17.91 -42.32 -11.40
N GLY A 117 -18.55 -42.53 -10.24
CA GLY A 117 -18.57 -43.82 -9.54
C GLY A 117 -19.83 -44.68 -9.71
N ARG A 118 -20.77 -44.30 -10.57
CA ARG A 118 -22.01 -45.08 -10.80
C ARG A 118 -22.29 -45.26 -12.28
N GLY A 119 -21.71 -46.30 -12.86
CA GLY A 119 -22.10 -46.75 -14.19
C GLY A 119 -21.17 -47.78 -14.79
N ALA A 120 -21.36 -49.06 -14.42
CA ALA A 120 -21.18 -50.23 -15.29
C ALA A 120 -21.28 -51.54 -14.48
N ALA A 121 -22.49 -51.91 -14.07
CA ALA A 121 -22.79 -53.30 -13.75
C ALA A 121 -23.65 -53.83 -14.90
N GLY A 122 -23.04 -54.48 -15.88
CA GLY A 122 -23.78 -55.05 -16.99
C GLY A 122 -22.91 -55.67 -18.08
N ARG A 123 -22.55 -56.95 -17.89
CA ARG A 123 -22.78 -58.07 -18.83
C ARG A 123 -21.85 -59.24 -18.48
N GLY A 124 -22.44 -60.30 -17.92
CA GLY A 124 -21.80 -61.62 -17.86
C GLY A 124 -21.55 -62.13 -19.27
N VAL A 125 -20.31 -62.46 -19.56
CA VAL A 125 -19.88 -63.15 -20.78
C VAL A 125 -20.04 -64.65 -20.53
N VAL A 126 -20.89 -65.30 -21.32
CA VAL A 126 -20.98 -66.77 -21.37
C VAL A 126 -19.94 -67.25 -22.37
N PRO A 127 -19.02 -68.18 -22.02
CA PRO A 127 -18.06 -68.72 -22.97
C PRO A 127 -18.71 -69.82 -23.84
N PRO A 128 -18.21 -70.06 -25.08
CA PRO A 128 -18.80 -71.03 -25.97
C PRO A 128 -18.34 -72.45 -25.63
N VAL A 129 -19.29 -73.39 -25.55
CA VAL A 129 -19.00 -74.82 -25.49
C VAL A 129 -18.93 -75.36 -26.92
N ARG A 130 -17.88 -76.14 -27.21
CA ARG A 130 -17.59 -76.73 -28.51
C ARG A 130 -17.81 -78.25 -28.42
N ARG A 131 -18.55 -78.76 -29.42
CA ARG A 131 -18.94 -80.16 -29.71
C ARG A 131 -20.09 -80.75 -28.91
#